data_AF-A0A2N3QE54-F1
#
_entry.id   AF-A0A2N3QE54-F1
#
_cell.length_a   1.000
_cell.length_b   1.000
_cell.length_c   1.000
_cell.angle_alpha   90.00
_cell.angle_beta   90.00
_cell.angle_gamma   90.00
#
_symmetry.space_group_name_H-M   'P 1'
#
loop_
_entity.id
_entity.type
_entity.pdbx_description
1 polymer ?
#
loop_
_entity_poly.entity_id
_entity_poly.type
_entity_poly.pdbx_seq_one_letter_code
_entity_poly.pdbx_strand_id
1 'polypeptide(L)' 'MDPIAGDVHAIWRDSHERYGARKIKAALERRGVTASRRRIVNIMKRRGMT' A
#
# COMPACT_ATOMS: atom_id res chain seq x y z
N MET A 1 -2.02 9.73 -11.27
CA MET A 1 -2.13 8.55 -10.37
C MET A 1 -0.71 8.14 -9.96
N ASP A 2 -0.48 7.84 -8.68
CA ASP A 2 0.86 7.42 -8.21
C ASP A 2 1.16 6.00 -8.75
N PRO A 3 2.30 5.74 -9.41
CA PRO A 3 2.60 4.45 -10.03
C PRO A 3 2.46 3.25 -9.09
N ILE A 4 2.84 3.40 -7.81
CA ILE A 4 2.75 2.32 -6.81
C ILE A 4 1.35 2.10 -6.26
N ALA A 5 0.39 2.96 -6.61
CA ALA A 5 -0.95 2.89 -6.02
C ALA A 5 -1.70 1.61 -6.46
N GLY A 6 -1.40 1.08 -7.65
CA GLY A 6 -1.85 -0.24 -8.08
C GLY A 6 -1.40 -1.32 -7.11
N ASP A 7 -0.09 -1.39 -6.85
CA ASP A 7 0.50 -2.39 -5.96
C ASP A 7 0.01 -2.27 -4.51
N VAL A 8 -0.13 -1.05 -4.00
CA VAL A 8 -0.70 -0.78 -2.67
C VAL A 8 -2.11 -1.36 -2.56
N HIS A 9 -2.96 -1.15 -3.57
CA HIS A 9 -4.33 -1.64 -3.56
C HIS A 9 -4.42 -3.16 -3.75
N ALA A 10 -3.57 -3.73 -4.60
CA ALA A 10 -3.47 -5.18 -4.77
C ALA A 10 -3.10 -5.86 -3.44
N ILE A 11 -2.07 -5.37 -2.74
CA ILE A 11 -1.66 -5.91 -1.44
C ILE A 11 -2.77 -5.78 -0.40
N TRP A 12 -3.45 -4.62 -0.35
CA TRP A 12 -4.55 -4.41 0.59
C TRP A 12 -5.70 -5.39 0.35
N ARG A 13 -6.08 -5.59 -0.92
CA ARG A 13 -7.13 -6.53 -1.33
C ARG A 13 -6.75 -7.99 -1.08
N ASP A 14 -5.54 -8.40 -1.43
CA ASP A 14 -5.00 -9.75 -1.14
C ASP A 14 -5.00 -10.03 0.38
N SER A 15 -4.81 -8.99 1.18
CA SER A 15 -4.78 -9.07 2.65
C SER A 15 -6.16 -8.97 3.29
N HIS A 16 -7.23 -9.08 2.51
CA HIS A 16 -8.63 -8.95 2.96
C HIS A 16 -8.86 -7.63 3.69
N GLU A 17 -8.20 -6.57 3.23
CA GLU A 17 -8.38 -5.21 3.74
C GLU A 17 -7.84 -5.00 5.17
N ARG A 18 -7.14 -6.00 5.75
CA ARG A 18 -6.62 -5.96 7.13
C ARG A 18 -5.25 -5.28 7.26
N TYR A 19 -4.58 -5.02 6.15
CA TYR A 19 -3.20 -4.53 6.15
C TYR A 19 -3.16 -3.00 6.14
N GLY A 20 -2.73 -2.41 7.25
CA GLY A 20 -2.37 -1.00 7.31
C GLY A 20 -1.03 -0.69 6.61
N ALA A 21 -0.72 0.60 6.47
CA ALA A 21 0.46 1.10 5.74
C ALA A 21 1.80 0.44 6.12
N ARG A 22 1.97 0.01 7.38
CA ARG A 22 3.18 -0.71 7.84
C ARG A 22 3.31 -2.08 7.16
N LYS A 23 2.24 -2.87 7.14
CA LYS A 23 2.26 -4.22 6.54
C LYS A 23 2.31 -4.13 5.02
N ILE A 24 1.64 -3.14 4.43
CA ILE A 24 1.73 -2.84 3.00
C ILE A 24 3.17 -2.49 2.61
N LYS A 25 3.86 -1.63 3.37
CA LYS A 25 5.28 -1.31 3.14
C LYS A 25 6.15 -2.56 3.11
N ALA A 26 6.01 -3.44 4.10
CA ALA A 26 6.78 -4.68 4.17
C ALA A 26 6.45 -5.65 3.01
N ALA A 27 5.21 -5.67 2.53
CA ALA A 27 4.83 -6.46 1.36
C ALA A 27 5.36 -5.86 0.05
N LEU A 28 5.40 -4.54 -0.09
CA LEU A 28 6.03 -3.86 -1.22
C LEU A 28 7.54 -4.12 -1.27
N GLU A 29 8.22 -4.01 -0.13
CA GLU A 29 9.67 -4.28 -0.04
C GLU A 29 10.01 -5.73 -0.42
N ARG A 30 9.15 -6.70 -0.04
CA ARG A 30 9.28 -8.10 -0.49
C ARG A 30 9.07 -8.28 -2.00
N ARG A 31 8.32 -7.38 -2.65
CA ARG A 31 8.12 -7.34 -4.10
C ARG A 31 9.18 -6.49 -4.83
N GLY A 32 10.20 -5.99 -4.11
CA GLY A 32 11.25 -5.13 -4.68
C GLY A 32 10.82 -3.66 -4.90
N VAL A 33 9.65 -3.27 -4.40
CA VAL A 33 9.11 -1.91 -4.56
C VAL A 33 9.41 -1.09 -3.30
N THR A 34 10.27 -0.08 -3.44
CA THR A 34 10.59 0.84 -2.34
C THR A 34 9.61 2.00 -2.29
N ALA A 35 8.88 2.12 -1.18
CA ALA A 35 7.97 3.24 -0.94
C ALA A 35 8.03 3.73 0.50
N SER A 36 7.97 5.06 0.68
CA SER A 36 7.91 5.65 2.02
C SER A 36 6.54 5.41 2.66
N ARG A 37 6.51 5.22 3.99
CA ARG A 37 5.25 5.00 4.73
C ARG A 37 4.26 6.16 4.54
N ARG A 38 4.76 7.41 4.49
CA ARG A 38 3.92 8.61 4.26
C ARG A 38 3.26 8.58 2.88
N ARG A 39 3.98 8.15 1.84
CA ARG A 39 3.43 7.99 0.49
C ARG A 39 2.32 6.95 0.46
N ILE A 40 2.55 5.80 1.11
CA ILE A 40 1.55 4.72 1.23
C ILE A 40 0.30 5.22 1.97
N VAL A 41 0.45 5.90 3.11
CA VAL A 41 -0.67 6.48 3.87
C VAL A 41 -1.47 7.46 3.01
N ASN A 42 -0.80 8.33 2.25
CA ASN A 42 -1.47 9.28 1.37
C ASN A 42 -2.23 8.60 0.21
N ILE A 43 -1.76 7.45 -0.27
CA ILE A 43 -2.46 6.64 -1.27
C ILE A 43 -3.68 5.97 -0.64
N MET A 44 -3.53 5.38 0.55
CA MET A 44 -4.62 4.75 1.30
C MET A 44 -5.76 5.73 1.55
N LYS A 45 -5.44 6.91 2.10
CA LYS A 45 -6.42 7.99 2.34
C LYS A 45 -7.14 8.44 1.06
N ARG A 46 -6.40 8.63 -0.04
CA ARG A 46 -6.98 9.06 -1.32
C ARG A 46 -7.90 8.02 -1.97
N ARG A 47 -7.82 6.75 -1.57
CA ARG A 47 -8.65 5.66 -2.10
C ARG A 47 -9.67 5.11 -1.09
N GLY A 48 -9.84 5.75 0.07
CA GLY A 48 -10.77 5.27 1.08
C GLY A 48 -10.38 3.93 1.73
N MET A 49 -9.09 3.57 1.70
CA MET A 49 -8.58 2.34 2.31
C MET A 49 -8.27 2.61 3.79
N THR A 50 -9.10 2.07 4.69
CA THR A 50 -8.94 2.14 6.16
C THR A 50 -8.21 0.93 6.73
#